data_AF-A0A7L4AU09-F1
#
_entry.id   AF-A0A7L4AU09-F1
#
_cell.length_a   1.000
_cell.length_b   1.000
_cell.length_c   1.000
_cell.angle_alpha   90.00
_cell.angle_beta   90.00
_cell.angle_gamma   90.00
#
_symmetry.space_group_name_H-M   'P 1'
#
loop_
_entity.id
_entity.type
_entity.pdbx_description
1 polymer ?
#
loop_
_entity_poly.entity_id
_entity_poly.type
_entity_poly.pdbx_seq_one_letter_code
_entity_poly.pdbx_strand_id
1 'polypeptide(L)'
;GASFQISFCHCLQTGASKGYGFIEFESDDVAKIVADTMNNYLFSERLLKCQFISPERVHENLFKNCSKRFLKPSQPAVRRYNRIRSLIQKAKMTKRLLRKEKLLRKRLAEKGLDYDFPGFAAQDLSKMRKKVKASKKSKMNISLSSQDPTPVCTPTVLERRKASQADDDAEDNEITLRLPPASVKNAVQRPKKQPRERPNLKKQK
;
A
#
# COMPACT_ATOMS: atom_id res chain seq x y z
N GLY A 1 -24.01 34.59 12.71
CA GLY A 1 -22.91 33.65 13.06
C GLY A 1 -21.80 33.87 12.08
N ALA A 2 -20.55 33.90 12.52
CA ALA A 2 -19.40 34.16 11.63
C ALA A 2 -19.35 33.14 10.49
N SER A 3 -19.12 33.63 9.27
CA SER A 3 -19.07 32.82 8.06
C SER A 3 -17.63 32.38 7.83
N PHE A 4 -17.32 31.11 8.04
CA PHE A 4 -15.97 30.57 7.82
C PHE A 4 -16.03 29.28 7.01
N GLN A 5 -14.99 29.03 6.21
CA GLN A 5 -14.84 27.80 5.46
C GLN A 5 -13.82 26.89 6.12
N ILE A 6 -14.11 25.58 6.15
CA ILE A 6 -13.22 24.57 6.72
C ILE A 6 -12.90 23.55 5.65
N SER A 7 -11.62 23.18 5.56
CA SER A 7 -11.13 22.12 4.68
C SER A 7 -10.31 21.13 5.49
N PHE A 8 -10.80 19.89 5.60
CA PHE A 8 -10.06 18.79 6.23
C PHE A 8 -9.26 18.01 5.20
N CYS A 9 -8.02 17.70 5.53
CA CYS A 9 -7.16 16.96 4.62
C CYS A 9 -7.29 15.45 4.87
N HIS A 10 -7.68 14.71 3.83
CA HIS A 10 -7.86 13.26 3.86
C HIS A 10 -6.87 12.55 2.93
N CYS A 11 -6.54 11.29 3.23
CA CYS A 11 -5.79 10.44 2.33
C CYS A 11 -6.67 10.06 1.13
N LEU A 12 -6.19 10.30 -0.10
CA LEU A 12 -6.94 9.98 -1.34
C LEU A 12 -7.17 8.48 -1.54
N GLN A 13 -6.30 7.64 -0.96
CA GLN A 13 -6.37 6.19 -1.15
C GLN A 13 -7.32 5.51 -0.15
N THR A 14 -7.20 5.86 1.13
CA THR A 14 -7.94 5.23 2.24
C THR A 14 -9.14 6.07 2.71
N GLY A 15 -9.12 7.38 2.48
CA GLY A 15 -10.10 8.32 3.02
C GLY A 15 -10.00 8.57 4.53
N ALA A 16 -8.92 8.12 5.18
CA ALA A 16 -8.63 8.47 6.57
C ALA A 16 -8.22 9.95 6.69
N SER A 17 -8.49 10.57 7.84
CA SER A 17 -8.01 11.92 8.14
C SER A 17 -6.48 11.93 8.24
N LYS A 18 -5.85 13.01 7.77
CA LYS A 18 -4.40 13.20 7.90
C LYS A 18 -3.99 13.89 9.21
N GLY A 19 -4.95 14.39 9.99
CA GLY A 19 -4.70 15.07 11.26
C GLY A 19 -4.39 16.57 11.13
N TYR A 20 -4.65 17.17 9.97
CA TYR A 20 -4.58 18.62 9.77
C TYR A 20 -5.71 19.09 8.86
N GLY A 21 -6.00 20.38 8.93
CA GLY A 21 -6.99 21.06 8.11
C GLY A 21 -6.68 22.56 8.03
N PHE A 22 -7.47 23.26 7.24
CA PHE A 22 -7.36 24.69 7.00
C PHE A 22 -8.69 25.35 7.28
N ILE A 23 -8.63 26.54 7.85
CA ILE A 23 -9.79 27.37 8.17
C ILE A 23 -9.57 28.71 7.48
N GLU A 24 -10.56 29.16 6.74
CA GLU A 24 -10.59 30.48 6.10
C GLU A 24 -11.58 31.36 6.86
N PHE A 25 -11.09 32.50 7.31
CA PHE A 25 -11.88 33.55 7.94
C PHE A 25 -12.09 34.69 6.96
N GLU A 26 -13.20 35.43 7.13
CA GLU A 26 -13.50 36.63 6.35
C GLU A 26 -12.55 37.80 6.65
N SER A 27 -11.92 37.80 7.82
CA SER A 27 -11.00 38.86 8.27
C SER A 27 -9.66 38.30 8.71
N ASP A 28 -8.57 38.87 8.20
CA ASP A 28 -7.20 38.45 8.49
C ASP A 28 -6.83 38.62 9.97
N ASP A 29 -7.35 39.66 10.62
CA ASP A 29 -7.03 39.93 12.03
C ASP A 29 -7.66 38.89 12.95
N VAL A 30 -8.87 38.42 12.64
CA VAL A 30 -9.51 37.30 13.34
C VAL A 30 -8.67 36.02 13.17
N ALA A 31 -8.16 35.77 11.97
CA ALA A 31 -7.32 34.61 11.71
C ALA A 31 -6.01 34.64 12.53
N LYS A 32 -5.38 35.80 12.69
CA LYS A 32 -4.18 35.96 13.53
C LYS A 32 -4.49 35.70 15.01
N ILE A 33 -5.55 36.32 15.54
CA ILE A 33 -5.97 36.13 16.94
C ILE A 33 -6.29 34.65 17.21
N VAL A 34 -7.02 33.99 16.32
CA VAL A 34 -7.34 32.56 16.47
C VAL A 34 -6.08 31.69 16.40
N ALA A 35 -5.16 32.00 15.49
CA ALA A 35 -3.90 31.26 15.38
C ALA A 35 -3.08 31.38 16.66
N ASP A 36 -2.92 32.58 17.20
CA ASP A 36 -2.12 32.83 18.40
C ASP A 36 -2.77 32.22 19.66
N THR A 37 -4.10 32.32 19.78
CA THR A 37 -4.85 31.79 20.93
C THR A 37 -4.92 30.26 20.95
N MET A 38 -5.05 29.62 19.79
CA MET A 38 -5.19 28.16 19.68
C MET A 38 -3.87 27.42 19.48
N ASN A 39 -2.77 28.14 19.24
CA ASN A 39 -1.46 27.53 19.14
C ASN A 39 -1.00 26.97 20.49
N ASN A 40 -0.54 25.72 20.49
CA ASN A 40 -0.15 24.95 21.67
C ASN A 40 -1.28 24.63 22.65
N TYR A 41 -2.54 24.74 22.21
CA TYR A 41 -3.67 24.31 23.03
C TYR A 41 -3.70 22.78 23.14
N LEU A 42 -3.87 22.25 24.35
CA LEU A 42 -4.03 20.82 24.57
C LEU A 42 -5.47 20.39 24.23
N PHE A 43 -5.64 19.71 23.11
CA PHE A 43 -6.93 19.21 22.67
C PHE A 43 -6.98 17.69 22.77
N SER A 44 -7.74 17.20 23.74
CA SER A 44 -7.73 15.79 24.15
C SER A 44 -6.31 15.36 24.55
N GLU A 45 -5.69 14.46 23.79
CA GLU A 45 -4.35 13.91 24.07
C GLU A 45 -3.25 14.54 23.20
N ARG A 46 -3.58 15.55 22.37
CA ARG A 46 -2.64 16.11 21.38
C ARG A 46 -2.58 17.62 21.49
N LEU A 47 -1.37 18.16 21.38
CA LEU A 47 -1.16 19.60 21.28
C LEU A 47 -1.52 20.08 19.88
N LEU A 48 -2.41 21.06 19.79
CA LEU A 48 -2.73 21.76 18.56
C LEU A 48 -1.56 22.68 18.19
N LYS A 49 -1.22 22.68 16.91
CA LYS A 49 -0.27 23.62 16.33
C LYS A 49 -1.04 24.43 15.29
N CYS A 50 -1.25 25.70 15.59
CA CYS A 50 -1.94 26.63 14.72
C CYS A 50 -0.93 27.63 14.18
N GLN A 51 -0.96 27.87 12.87
CA GLN A 51 -0.08 28.83 12.21
C GLN A 51 -0.91 29.64 11.23
N PHE A 52 -0.69 30.94 11.22
CA PHE A 52 -1.26 31.82 10.21
C PHE A 52 -0.50 31.62 8.88
N ILE A 53 -1.24 31.46 7.79
CA ILE A 53 -0.69 31.27 6.45
C ILE A 53 -1.16 32.42 5.57
N SER A 54 -0.21 33.16 5.01
CA SER A 54 -0.49 34.24 4.05
C SER A 54 -1.15 33.69 2.78
N PRO A 55 -2.04 34.45 2.13
CA PRO A 55 -2.79 33.98 0.96
C PRO A 55 -1.90 33.56 -0.21
N GLU A 56 -0.72 34.16 -0.37
CA GLU A 56 0.25 33.80 -1.43
C GLU A 56 0.77 32.35 -1.31
N ARG A 57 0.87 31.83 -0.09
CA ARG A 57 1.33 30.45 0.16
C ARG A 57 0.20 29.44 0.04
N VAL A 58 -1.06 29.90 -0.02
CA VAL A 58 -2.24 29.05 -0.12
C VAL A 58 -2.43 28.62 -1.56
N HIS A 59 -2.59 27.31 -1.79
CA HIS A 59 -2.94 26.82 -3.12
C HIS A 59 -4.37 27.23 -3.49
N GLU A 60 -4.55 27.75 -4.70
CA GLU A 60 -5.86 28.17 -5.26
C GLU A 60 -6.96 27.09 -5.14
N ASN A 61 -6.58 25.81 -5.13
CA ASN A 61 -7.50 24.68 -5.09
C ASN A 61 -7.86 24.22 -3.67
N LEU A 62 -7.35 24.85 -2.62
CA LEU A 62 -7.43 24.33 -1.25
C LEU A 62 -8.86 24.25 -0.70
N PHE A 63 -9.65 25.29 -0.97
CA PHE A 63 -11.04 25.39 -0.54
C PHE A 63 -12.03 25.00 -1.64
N LYS A 64 -11.55 24.51 -2.79
CA LYS A 64 -12.45 24.06 -3.87
C LYS A 64 -13.23 22.84 -3.42
N ASN A 65 -14.56 22.99 -3.37
CA ASN A 65 -15.52 22.00 -2.87
C ASN A 65 -15.51 21.78 -1.34
N CYS A 66 -15.08 22.77 -0.54
CA CYS A 66 -15.16 22.70 0.93
C CYS A 66 -16.59 22.40 1.44
N SER A 67 -17.63 22.88 0.75
CA SER A 67 -19.03 22.64 1.12
C SER A 67 -19.51 21.21 0.84
N LYS A 68 -18.78 20.41 0.06
CA LYS A 68 -19.17 19.03 -0.26
C LYS A 68 -18.67 18.10 0.84
N ARG A 69 -19.56 17.21 1.30
CA ARG A 69 -19.18 16.16 2.27
C ARG A 69 -18.14 15.23 1.65
N PHE A 70 -17.08 14.95 2.40
CA PHE A 70 -16.06 13.98 1.97
C PHE A 70 -16.65 12.57 1.89
N LEU A 71 -16.54 11.94 0.72
CA LEU A 71 -16.98 10.56 0.50
C LEU A 71 -15.77 9.64 0.43
N LYS A 72 -15.79 8.56 1.23
CA LYS A 72 -14.74 7.54 1.17
C LYS A 72 -14.74 6.88 -0.22
N PRO A 73 -13.57 6.56 -0.79
CA PRO A 73 -13.49 5.93 -2.09
C PRO A 73 -14.19 4.56 -2.07
N SER A 74 -15.28 4.45 -2.84
CA SER A 74 -16.17 3.27 -2.86
C SER A 74 -15.45 1.98 -3.32
N GLN A 75 -14.45 2.11 -4.20
CA GLN A 75 -13.78 0.95 -4.78
C GLN A 75 -12.25 1.11 -4.76
N PRO A 76 -11.58 0.81 -3.63
CA PRO A 76 -10.14 0.90 -3.52
C PRO A 76 -9.44 0.02 -4.57
N ALA A 77 -8.31 0.50 -5.10
CA ALA A 77 -7.54 -0.18 -6.14
C ALA A 77 -7.19 -1.63 -5.77
N VAL A 78 -6.93 -1.88 -4.48
CA VAL A 78 -6.68 -3.20 -3.91
C VAL A 78 -7.81 -4.17 -4.22
N ARG A 79 -9.09 -3.77 -4.04
CA ARG A 79 -10.25 -4.63 -4.35
C ARG A 79 -10.36 -4.95 -5.83
N ARG A 80 -9.98 -4.00 -6.72
CA ARG A 80 -9.99 -4.23 -8.17
C ARG A 80 -8.91 -5.22 -8.60
N TYR A 81 -7.72 -5.13 -8.00
CA TYR A 81 -6.59 -6.02 -8.30
C TYR A 81 -6.80 -7.42 -7.74
N ASN A 82 -7.20 -7.52 -6.46
CA ASN A 82 -7.45 -8.77 -5.76
C ASN A 82 -8.81 -9.40 -6.11
N ARG A 83 -9.56 -8.83 -7.06
CA ARG A 83 -10.85 -9.39 -7.47
C ARG A 83 -10.64 -10.78 -8.07
N ILE A 84 -11.40 -11.75 -7.57
CA ILE A 84 -11.44 -13.10 -8.13
C ILE A 84 -11.88 -13.03 -9.60
N ARG A 85 -11.04 -13.59 -10.47
CA ARG A 85 -11.27 -13.59 -11.93
C ARG A 85 -12.09 -14.80 -12.33
N SER A 86 -13.07 -14.59 -13.22
CA SER A 86 -13.85 -15.67 -13.84
C SER A 86 -13.01 -16.49 -14.82
N LEU A 87 -13.49 -17.68 -15.17
CA LEU A 87 -12.80 -18.58 -16.12
C LEU A 87 -12.58 -17.92 -17.49
N ILE A 88 -13.57 -17.18 -17.99
CA ILE A 88 -13.49 -16.43 -19.26
C ILE A 88 -12.38 -15.38 -19.18
N GLN A 89 -12.30 -14.63 -18.07
CA GLN A 89 -11.26 -13.62 -17.88
C GLN A 89 -9.86 -14.25 -17.77
N LYS A 90 -9.75 -15.40 -17.09
CA LYS A 90 -8.51 -16.17 -17.02
C LYS A 90 -8.07 -16.65 -18.41
N ALA A 91 -8.98 -17.20 -19.21
CA ALA A 91 -8.68 -17.63 -20.58
C ALA A 91 -8.27 -16.48 -21.51
N LYS A 92 -8.89 -15.29 -21.39
CA LYS A 92 -8.46 -14.09 -22.13
C LYS A 92 -7.06 -13.66 -21.72
N MET A 93 -6.74 -13.77 -20.42
CA MET A 93 -5.42 -13.44 -19.89
C MET A 93 -4.35 -14.41 -20.39
N THR A 94 -4.60 -15.72 -20.36
CA THR A 94 -3.64 -16.73 -20.87
C THR A 94 -3.36 -16.52 -22.36
N LYS A 95 -4.39 -16.25 -23.17
CA LYS A 95 -4.22 -15.86 -24.59
C LYS A 95 -3.32 -14.62 -24.75
N ARG A 96 -3.53 -13.57 -23.95
CA ARG A 96 -2.68 -12.36 -23.98
C ARG A 96 -1.24 -12.68 -23.57
N LEU A 97 -1.08 -13.58 -22.61
CA LEU A 97 0.22 -14.00 -22.09
C LEU A 97 1.03 -14.74 -23.17
N LEU A 98 0.42 -15.74 -23.81
CA LEU A 98 1.05 -16.50 -24.90
C LEU A 98 1.43 -15.61 -26.09
N ARG A 99 0.62 -14.60 -26.42
CA ARG A 99 0.97 -13.61 -27.46
C ARG A 99 2.24 -12.82 -27.10
N LYS A 100 2.36 -12.38 -25.85
CA LYS A 100 3.55 -11.67 -25.36
C LYS A 100 4.79 -12.55 -25.33
N GLU A 101 4.64 -13.81 -24.94
CA GLU A 101 5.72 -14.80 -24.94
C GLU A 101 6.27 -15.02 -26.35
N LYS A 102 5.38 -15.22 -27.35
CA LYS A 102 5.79 -15.37 -28.75
C LYS A 102 6.52 -14.13 -29.28
N LEU A 103 6.01 -12.94 -28.96
CA LEU A 103 6.63 -11.67 -29.35
C LEU A 103 8.02 -11.52 -28.72
N LEU A 104 8.17 -11.92 -27.45
CA LEU A 104 9.46 -11.87 -26.76
C LEU A 104 10.46 -12.83 -27.40
N ARG A 105 10.07 -14.07 -27.71
CA ARG A 105 10.95 -15.04 -28.39
C ARG A 105 11.42 -14.54 -29.76
N LYS A 106 10.52 -13.94 -30.55
CA LYS A 106 10.89 -13.31 -31.83
C LYS A 106 11.94 -12.22 -31.66
N ARG A 107 11.76 -11.33 -30.68
CA ARG A 107 12.72 -10.26 -30.36
C ARG A 107 14.07 -10.76 -29.83
N LEU A 108 14.10 -11.94 -29.20
CA LEU A 108 15.34 -12.57 -28.74
C LEU A 108 16.08 -13.22 -29.91
N ALA A 109 15.36 -13.93 -30.78
CA ALA A 109 15.92 -14.52 -32.00
C ALA A 109 16.47 -13.44 -32.95
N GLU A 110 15.77 -12.31 -33.11
CA GLU A 110 16.26 -11.14 -33.87
C GLU A 110 17.59 -10.59 -33.32
N LYS A 111 17.87 -10.79 -32.03
CA LYS A 111 19.11 -10.37 -31.37
C LYS A 111 20.16 -11.47 -31.31
N GLY A 112 19.91 -12.63 -31.94
CA GLY A 112 20.80 -13.79 -31.93
C GLY A 112 20.90 -14.50 -30.57
N LEU A 113 19.89 -14.33 -29.70
CA LEU A 113 19.85 -14.98 -28.39
C LEU A 113 18.88 -16.17 -28.42
N ASP A 114 19.45 -17.37 -28.51
CA ASP A 114 18.71 -18.63 -28.41
C ASP A 114 18.40 -18.96 -26.95
N TYR A 115 17.29 -18.42 -26.47
CA TYR A 115 16.82 -18.61 -25.10
C TYR A 115 15.55 -19.45 -25.07
N ASP A 116 15.69 -20.73 -24.74
CA ASP A 116 14.56 -21.62 -24.48
C ASP A 116 14.26 -21.68 -22.98
N PHE A 117 13.06 -21.25 -22.61
CA PHE A 117 12.55 -21.37 -21.25
C PHE A 117 11.19 -22.05 -21.28
N PRO A 118 10.87 -22.90 -20.28
CA PRO A 118 9.57 -23.54 -20.15
C PRO A 118 8.51 -22.46 -19.92
N GLY A 119 7.89 -22.06 -21.03
CA GLY A 119 6.99 -20.93 -21.16
C GLY A 119 5.71 -21.04 -20.36
N PHE A 120 4.84 -20.05 -20.51
CA PHE A 120 3.53 -20.08 -19.87
C PHE A 120 2.63 -21.18 -20.45
N ALA A 121 2.89 -21.64 -21.68
CA ALA A 121 2.25 -22.81 -22.27
C ALA A 121 2.59 -24.14 -21.54
N ALA A 122 3.82 -24.28 -21.03
CA ALA A 122 4.26 -25.51 -20.37
C ALA A 122 3.64 -25.68 -18.96
N GLN A 123 3.29 -24.57 -18.30
CA GLN A 123 2.68 -24.58 -16.96
C GLN A 123 1.24 -25.12 -16.95
N ASP A 124 0.48 -24.94 -18.04
CA ASP A 124 -0.87 -25.49 -18.14
C ASP A 124 -0.82 -27.04 -18.19
N LEU A 125 0.15 -27.60 -18.91
CA LEU A 125 0.35 -29.04 -19.02
C LEU A 125 0.79 -29.68 -17.69
N SER A 126 1.62 -29.00 -16.90
CA SER A 126 2.10 -29.54 -15.62
C SER A 126 0.99 -29.64 -14.57
N LYS A 127 0.03 -28.70 -14.55
CA LYS A 127 -1.13 -28.74 -13.66
C LYS A 127 -2.09 -29.89 -14.01
N MET A 128 -2.31 -30.14 -15.30
CA MET A 128 -3.12 -31.27 -15.75
C MET A 128 -2.50 -32.61 -15.34
N ARG A 129 -1.17 -32.76 -15.52
CA ARG A 129 -0.44 -33.97 -15.10
C ARG A 129 -0.52 -34.22 -13.58
N LYS A 130 -0.52 -33.17 -12.75
CA LYS A 130 -0.68 -33.31 -11.28
C LYS A 130 -2.11 -33.72 -10.88
N LYS A 131 -3.15 -33.19 -11.53
CA LYS A 131 -4.54 -33.63 -11.28
C LYS A 131 -4.78 -35.10 -11.64
N VAL A 132 -4.24 -35.57 -12.77
CA VAL A 132 -4.34 -36.97 -13.20
C VAL A 132 -3.60 -37.93 -12.25
N LYS A 133 -2.48 -37.49 -11.65
CA LYS A 133 -1.76 -38.28 -10.64
C LYS A 133 -2.50 -38.35 -9.29
N ALA A 134 -3.21 -37.29 -8.91
CA ALA A 134 -4.01 -37.29 -7.66
C ALA A 134 -5.26 -38.19 -7.77
N SER A 135 -5.90 -38.27 -8.94
CA SER A 135 -7.05 -39.14 -9.17
C SER A 135 -6.72 -40.63 -9.32
N LYS A 136 -5.44 -41.00 -9.51
CA LYS A 136 -4.98 -42.39 -9.71
C LYS A 136 -4.54 -43.10 -8.42
N LYS A 137 -4.59 -42.43 -7.25
CA LYS A 137 -4.42 -43.07 -5.94
C LYS A 137 -5.80 -43.50 -5.40
N SER A 138 -6.28 -44.67 -5.81
CA SER A 138 -7.33 -45.38 -5.08
C SER A 138 -6.94 -46.86 -4.94
N LYS A 139 -7.13 -47.37 -3.71
CA LYS A 139 -6.95 -48.74 -3.19
C LYS A 139 -5.52 -49.21 -2.88
N MET A 140 -5.01 -48.77 -1.73
CA MET A 140 -4.54 -49.71 -0.71
C MET A 140 -5.18 -49.34 0.64
N ASN A 141 -5.94 -50.27 1.15
CA ASN A 141 -6.59 -50.34 2.46
C ASN A 141 -5.52 -50.43 3.56
N ILE A 142 -5.17 -49.29 4.14
CA ILE A 142 -4.47 -49.25 5.44
C ILE A 142 -5.54 -49.37 6.53
N SER A 143 -5.47 -50.51 7.21
CA SER A 143 -6.26 -50.86 8.39
C SER A 143 -6.03 -49.83 9.49
N LEU A 144 -7.13 -49.36 10.08
CA LEU A 144 -7.14 -48.50 11.26
C LEU A 144 -6.71 -49.33 12.46
N SER A 145 -5.57 -49.00 13.07
CA SER A 145 -5.34 -49.30 14.48
C SER A 145 -5.08 -47.98 15.19
N SER A 146 -6.13 -47.53 15.86
CA SER A 146 -6.14 -46.41 16.79
C SER A 146 -5.51 -46.84 18.10
N GLN A 147 -4.32 -46.32 18.43
CA GLN A 147 -3.85 -46.10 19.81
C GLN A 147 -2.43 -45.53 19.75
N ASP A 148 -2.32 -44.21 19.71
CA ASP A 148 -1.13 -43.50 20.17
C ASP A 148 -1.59 -42.25 20.94
N PRO A 149 -1.11 -42.01 22.17
CA PRO A 149 -1.52 -40.87 22.97
C PRO A 149 -0.97 -39.57 22.38
N THR A 150 -1.83 -38.58 22.23
CA THR A 150 -1.47 -37.20 21.87
C THR A 150 -0.49 -36.62 22.90
N PRO A 151 0.66 -36.04 22.48
CA PRO A 151 1.58 -35.42 23.42
C PRO A 151 0.95 -34.16 24.03
N VAL A 152 0.82 -34.20 25.35
CA VAL A 152 0.36 -33.11 26.22
C VAL A 152 1.33 -31.93 26.11
N CYS A 153 0.80 -30.72 25.91
CA CYS A 153 1.54 -29.46 25.98
C CYS A 153 2.33 -29.38 27.29
N THR A 154 3.65 -29.43 27.17
CA THR A 154 4.60 -29.15 28.25
C THR A 154 4.52 -27.66 28.62
N PRO A 155 4.15 -27.28 29.86
CA PRO A 155 3.99 -25.89 30.24
C PRO A 155 5.32 -25.27 30.67
N THR A 156 6.33 -25.27 29.80
CA THR A 156 7.66 -24.71 30.11
C THR A 156 7.87 -23.30 29.56
N VAL A 157 6.82 -22.66 29.01
CA VAL A 157 6.89 -21.30 28.44
C VAL A 157 6.29 -20.24 29.38
N LEU A 158 5.61 -20.63 30.46
CA LEU A 158 4.98 -19.70 31.40
C LEU A 158 5.88 -19.27 32.58
N GLU A 159 7.02 -19.94 32.82
CA GLU A 159 7.96 -19.53 33.88
C GLU A 159 8.85 -18.33 33.49
N ARG A 160 8.91 -17.94 32.21
CA ARG A 160 9.76 -16.81 31.79
C ARG A 160 9.18 -15.42 32.05
N ARG A 161 8.03 -15.32 32.73
CA ARG A 161 7.38 -14.03 33.06
C ARG A 161 7.17 -13.77 34.55
N LYS A 162 7.75 -14.57 35.45
CA LYS A 162 7.74 -14.27 36.89
C LYS A 162 9.13 -14.41 37.49
N ALA A 163 9.99 -13.44 37.25
CA ALA A 163 11.13 -13.13 38.11
C ALA A 163 11.72 -11.76 37.73
N SER A 164 11.25 -10.70 38.39
CA SER A 164 12.05 -9.55 38.86
C SER A 164 11.09 -8.50 39.44
N GLN A 165 10.60 -8.78 40.65
CA GLN A 165 10.29 -7.74 41.62
C GLN A 165 11.31 -7.93 42.75
N ALA A 166 12.23 -6.99 42.86
CA ALA A 166 13.05 -6.71 44.04
C ALA A 166 13.65 -5.31 43.80
N ASP A 167 12.96 -4.32 44.37
CA ASP A 167 13.42 -3.17 45.17
C ASP A 167 14.72 -2.42 44.80
N ASP A 168 14.53 -1.09 44.68
CA ASP A 168 15.38 0.06 45.06
C ASP A 168 16.87 0.09 44.64
N ASP A 169 17.24 1.01 43.74
CA ASP A 169 18.21 2.09 43.99
C ASP A 169 18.54 2.93 42.73
N ALA A 170 19.04 4.13 43.00
CA ALA A 170 19.14 5.33 42.15
C ALA A 170 20.00 5.28 40.87
N GLU A 171 19.77 6.31 40.05
CA GLU A 171 20.59 6.90 38.98
C GLU A 171 20.30 6.54 37.51
N ASP A 172 20.04 7.61 36.76
CA ASP A 172 19.84 7.70 35.32
C ASP A 172 20.94 6.98 34.52
N ASN A 173 20.55 6.09 33.60
CA ASN A 173 21.44 5.66 32.51
C ASN A 173 20.67 5.50 31.19
N GLU A 174 20.93 6.47 30.32
CA GLU A 174 20.53 6.59 28.92
C GLU A 174 20.79 5.31 28.10
N ILE A 175 19.74 4.76 27.47
CA ILE A 175 19.89 3.64 26.52
C ILE A 175 20.21 4.20 25.13
N THR A 176 21.50 4.32 24.80
CA THR A 176 21.96 4.69 23.45
C THR A 176 21.77 3.53 22.46
N LEU A 177 20.76 3.62 21.57
CA LEU A 177 20.59 2.71 20.44
C LEU A 177 21.53 3.10 19.29
N ARG A 178 22.67 2.41 19.15
CA ARG A 178 23.56 2.56 17.99
C ARG A 178 22.97 1.91 16.73
N LEU A 179 22.47 2.73 15.82
CA LEU A 179 22.16 2.33 14.43
C LEU A 179 23.41 2.44 13.55
N PRO A 180 23.62 1.53 12.58
CA PRO A 180 24.74 1.61 11.65
C PRO A 180 24.61 2.83 10.72
N PRO A 181 25.74 3.45 10.30
CA PRO A 181 25.73 4.69 9.53
C PRO A 181 25.16 4.50 8.12
N ALA A 182 24.40 5.50 7.68
CA ALA A 182 23.82 5.55 6.34
C ALA A 182 24.91 5.71 5.26
N SER A 183 25.05 4.71 4.38
CA SER A 183 25.92 4.80 3.21
C SER A 183 25.42 5.88 2.24
N VAL A 184 26.33 6.77 1.85
CA VAL A 184 26.10 7.96 1.04
C VAL A 184 25.92 7.60 -0.45
N LYS A 185 24.86 8.17 -1.03
CA LYS A 185 24.56 8.54 -2.44
C LYS A 185 25.45 7.98 -3.56
N ASN A 186 24.82 7.26 -4.51
CA ASN A 186 25.11 7.40 -5.94
C ASN A 186 23.80 7.58 -6.71
N ALA A 187 23.56 8.82 -7.17
CA ALA A 187 22.39 9.21 -7.94
C ALA A 187 22.63 8.93 -9.43
N VAL A 188 22.13 7.80 -9.93
CA VAL A 188 22.03 7.56 -11.37
C VAL A 188 20.86 8.39 -11.92
N GLN A 189 21.15 9.37 -12.77
CA GLN A 189 20.15 10.19 -13.46
C GLN A 189 19.34 9.31 -14.43
N ARG A 190 18.01 9.31 -14.26
CA ARG A 190 17.08 8.68 -15.23
C ARG A 190 16.84 9.63 -16.41
N PRO A 191 16.90 9.17 -17.67
CA PRO A 191 16.59 10.01 -18.81
C PRO A 191 15.10 10.41 -18.83
N LYS A 192 14.84 11.69 -19.11
CA LYS A 192 13.49 12.26 -19.24
C LYS A 192 12.76 11.63 -20.43
N LYS A 193 11.53 11.18 -20.20
CA LYS A 193 10.65 10.58 -21.21
C LYS A 193 9.94 11.70 -21.97
N GLN A 194 10.21 11.84 -23.26
CA GLN A 194 9.52 12.83 -24.11
C GLN A 194 8.01 12.53 -24.24
N PRO A 195 7.14 13.56 -24.32
CA PRO A 195 5.73 13.39 -24.62
C PRO A 195 5.55 12.84 -26.05
N ARG A 196 4.62 11.89 -26.22
CA ARG A 196 4.22 11.41 -27.56
C ARG A 196 3.25 12.41 -28.18
N GLU A 197 3.63 13.01 -29.31
CA GLU A 197 2.68 13.72 -30.16
C GLU A 197 1.63 12.75 -30.73
N ARG A 198 0.38 13.19 -30.75
CA ARG A 198 -0.73 12.46 -31.37
C ARG A 198 -0.88 12.96 -32.82
N PRO A 199 -0.94 12.08 -33.83
CA PRO A 199 -1.24 12.53 -35.19
C PRO A 199 -2.69 13.01 -35.29
N ASN A 200 -2.86 14.24 -35.75
CA ASN A 200 -4.16 14.85 -36.07
C ASN A 200 -4.72 14.18 -37.34
N LEU A 201 -5.83 13.44 -37.19
CA LEU A 201 -6.65 13.02 -38.33
C LEU A 201 -7.43 14.24 -38.82
N LYS A 202 -6.93 14.87 -39.90
CA LYS A 202 -7.68 15.86 -40.66
C LYS A 202 -8.96 15.19 -41.20
N LYS A 203 -10.12 15.69 -40.76
CA LYS A 203 -11.40 15.52 -41.49
C LYS A 203 -11.22 16.12 -42.88
N GLN A 204 -11.28 15.30 -43.91
CA GLN A 204 -11.57 15.78 -45.26
C GLN A 204 -13.08 16.04 -45.37
N LYS A 205 -13.38 17.11 -46.12
CA LYS A 205 -14.72 17.61 -46.42
C LYS A 205 -15.52 16.60 -47.23
#